data_AF-A0A932DEF1-F1
#
_entry.id   AF-A0A932DEF1-F1
#
_cell.length_a   1.000
_cell.length_b   1.000
_cell.length_c   1.000
_cell.angle_alpha   90.00
_cell.angle_beta   90.00
_cell.angle_gamma   90.00
#
_symmetry.space_group_name_H-M   'P 1'
#
loop_
_entity.id
_entity.type
_entity.pdbx_description
1 polymer ?
#
loop_
_entity_poly.entity_id
_entity_poly.type
_entity_poly.pdbx_seq_one_letter_code
_entity_poly.pdbx_strand_id
1 'polypeptide(L)'
;MILEDDGERIRDFEAAVASLGPDFQIRLWHDAPTMIAECSPALAECCLISLDHDLSPMPGATQDPGTGLEVSEFLASREPVCPVIIHTANHERRWSMSNEFRFAKWNVEIVLPITEGWIHRSWLPRARALIDL
;
A
#
# COMPACT_ATOMS: atom_id res chain seq x y z
N MET A 1 -2.13 4.82 -4.30
CA MET A 1 -0.70 4.75 -3.94
C MET A 1 -0.36 3.34 -3.48
N ILE A 2 0.77 2.79 -3.91
CA ILE A 2 1.18 1.42 -3.58
C ILE A 2 2.66 1.39 -3.18
N LEU A 3 2.97 0.67 -2.09
CA LEU A 3 4.31 0.29 -1.67
C LEU A 3 4.47 -1.22 -1.87
N GLU A 4 5.27 -1.63 -2.86
CA GLU A 4 5.51 -3.02 -3.24
C GLU A 4 6.79 -3.08 -4.10
N ASP A 5 7.65 -4.07 -3.84
CA ASP A 5 8.90 -4.30 -4.57
C ASP A 5 8.84 -5.53 -5.50
N ASP A 6 7.91 -6.45 -5.26
CA ASP A 6 7.78 -7.64 -6.10
C ASP A 6 7.25 -7.29 -7.50
N GLY A 7 8.09 -7.49 -8.50
CA GLY A 7 7.78 -7.12 -9.88
C GLY A 7 6.57 -7.84 -10.49
N GLU A 8 6.22 -9.04 -10.02
CA GLU A 8 5.02 -9.75 -10.47
C GLU A 8 3.77 -9.12 -9.87
N ARG A 9 3.76 -8.88 -8.56
CA ARG A 9 2.67 -8.19 -7.86
C ARG A 9 2.46 -6.78 -8.37
N ILE A 10 3.54 -6.05 -8.69
CA ILE A 10 3.43 -4.72 -9.30
C ILE A 10 2.66 -4.78 -10.62
N ARG A 11 2.99 -5.71 -11.51
CA ARG A 11 2.27 -5.85 -12.79
C ARG A 11 0.79 -6.19 -12.58
N ASP A 12 0.50 -7.05 -11.61
CA ASP A 12 -0.88 -7.39 -11.25
C ASP A 12 -1.64 -6.19 -10.67
N PHE A 13 -0.99 -5.37 -9.84
CA PHE A 13 -1.55 -4.11 -9.34
C PHE A 13 -1.81 -3.11 -10.47
N GLU A 14 -0.87 -2.94 -11.39
CA GLU A 14 -1.04 -2.08 -12.57
C GLU A 14 -2.22 -2.54 -13.41
N ALA A 15 -2.34 -3.83 -13.70
CA ALA A 15 -3.47 -4.41 -14.43
C ALA A 15 -4.79 -4.24 -13.67
N ALA A 16 -4.80 -4.44 -12.35
CA ALA A 16 -5.97 -4.28 -11.51
C ALA A 16 -6.44 -2.81 -11.48
N VAL A 17 -5.54 -1.85 -11.30
CA VAL A 17 -5.85 -0.41 -11.29
C VAL A 17 -6.32 0.04 -12.67
N ALA A 18 -5.69 -0.41 -13.76
CA ALA A 18 -6.14 -0.11 -15.12
C ALA A 18 -7.59 -0.57 -15.37
N SER A 19 -8.02 -1.66 -14.72
CA SER A 19 -9.41 -2.16 -14.82
C SER A 19 -10.45 -1.30 -14.07
N LEU A 20 -10.02 -0.37 -13.21
CA LEU A 20 -10.91 0.56 -12.51
C LEU A 20 -11.42 1.67 -13.43
N GLY A 21 -10.65 2.01 -14.47
CA GLY A 21 -10.98 3.06 -15.44
C GLY A 21 -9.86 4.10 -15.58
N PRO A 22 -9.98 5.01 -16.56
CA PRO A 22 -8.93 5.98 -16.91
C PRO A 22 -8.69 7.05 -15.84
N ASP A 23 -9.64 7.26 -14.93
CA ASP A 23 -9.53 8.24 -13.84
C ASP A 23 -8.64 7.75 -12.69
N PHE A 24 -8.28 6.46 -12.68
CA PHE A 24 -7.45 5.86 -11.66
C PHE A 24 -6.01 5.69 -12.16
N GLN A 25 -5.07 6.25 -11.39
CA GLN A 25 -3.64 6.13 -11.67
C GLN A 25 -2.93 5.50 -10.48
N ILE A 26 -1.95 4.65 -10.80
CA ILE A 26 -1.06 4.09 -9.81
C ILE A 26 0.11 5.05 -9.58
N ARG A 27 0.42 5.31 -8.31
CA ARG A 27 1.69 5.87 -7.88
C ARG A 27 2.38 4.82 -7.02
N LEU A 28 3.49 4.31 -7.51
CA LEU A 28 4.20 3.14 -6.99
C LEU A 28 5.53 3.57 -6.37
N TRP A 29 5.88 2.95 -5.26
CA TRP A 29 7.20 3.00 -4.67
C TRP A 29 7.68 1.59 -4.32
N HIS A 30 8.98 1.37 -4.45
CA HIS A 30 9.64 0.10 -4.12
C HIS A 30 10.30 0.09 -2.75
N ASP A 31 10.39 1.26 -2.11
CA ASP A 31 11.04 1.45 -0.83
C ASP A 31 10.32 2.50 0.02
N ALA A 32 10.39 2.32 1.34
CA ALA A 32 9.77 3.18 2.32
C ALA A 32 10.37 4.59 2.36
N PRO A 33 11.70 4.79 2.34
CA PRO A 33 12.31 6.12 2.37
C PRO A 33 11.83 7.03 1.24
N THR A 34 11.78 6.52 0.00
CA THR A 34 11.34 7.28 -1.17
C THR A 34 9.84 7.59 -1.07
N MET A 35 9.01 6.62 -0.64
CA MET A 35 7.59 6.88 -0.43
C MET A 35 7.37 7.99 0.62
N ILE A 36 8.06 7.92 1.75
CA ILE A 36 7.98 8.93 2.82
C ILE A 36 8.38 10.31 2.30
N ALA A 37 9.47 10.40 1.55
CA ALA A 37 9.97 11.66 1.02
C ALA A 37 9.01 12.30 0.00
N GLU A 38 8.28 11.49 -0.77
CA GLU A 38 7.59 11.97 -1.97
C GLU A 38 6.06 11.88 -1.93
N CYS A 39 5.45 11.13 -1.01
CA CYS A 39 4.01 10.89 -1.06
C CYS A 39 3.18 12.13 -0.69
N SER A 40 3.70 13.01 0.17
CA SER A 40 2.95 14.13 0.77
C SER A 40 2.18 15.00 -0.24
N PRO A 41 2.76 15.46 -1.36
CA PRO A 41 2.04 16.29 -2.34
C PRO A 41 0.85 15.58 -2.99
N ALA A 42 0.90 14.25 -3.08
CA ALA A 42 -0.13 13.45 -3.76
C ALA A 42 -1.18 12.89 -2.79
N LEU A 43 -1.02 13.07 -1.47
CA LEU A 43 -1.97 12.55 -0.48
C LEU A 43 -3.37 13.16 -0.62
N ALA A 44 -3.47 14.44 -0.98
CA ALA A 44 -4.74 15.15 -1.11
C ALA A 44 -5.64 14.62 -2.23
N GLU A 45 -5.05 14.01 -3.27
CA GLU A 45 -5.74 13.44 -4.42
C GLU A 45 -5.79 11.90 -4.36
N CYS A 46 -5.24 11.31 -3.31
CA CYS A 46 -5.19 9.87 -3.15
C CYS A 46 -6.53 9.32 -2.69
N CYS A 47 -7.09 8.35 -3.41
CA CYS A 47 -8.32 7.66 -3.03
C CYS A 47 -8.07 6.35 -2.25
N LEU A 48 -6.87 5.77 -2.33
CA LEU A 48 -6.51 4.52 -1.67
C LEU A 48 -4.99 4.38 -1.53
N ILE A 49 -4.53 3.96 -0.36
CA ILE A 49 -3.13 3.57 -0.11
C ILE A 49 -3.07 2.06 0.12
N SER A 50 -2.08 1.37 -0.46
CA SER A 50 -1.83 -0.03 -0.17
C SER A 50 -0.37 -0.30 0.15
N LEU A 51 -0.11 -1.00 1.26
CA LEU A 51 1.23 -1.15 1.81
C LEU A 51 1.59 -2.63 2.02
N ASP A 52 2.67 -3.07 1.40
CA ASP A 52 3.42 -4.23 1.89
C ASP A 52 4.30 -3.85 3.07
N HIS A 53 4.74 -4.84 3.84
CA HIS A 53 5.71 -4.66 4.91
C HIS A 53 7.13 -5.06 4.52
N ASP A 54 7.28 -6.20 3.84
CA ASP A 54 8.52 -6.95 3.74
C ASP A 54 9.22 -6.64 2.40
N LEU A 55 9.85 -5.47 2.32
CA LEU A 55 10.47 -4.96 1.09
C LEU A 55 11.86 -5.52 0.86
N SER A 56 12.17 -5.92 -0.37
CA SER A 56 13.52 -6.31 -0.80
C SER A 56 14.24 -5.15 -1.48
N PRO A 57 15.58 -5.02 -1.31
CA PRO A 57 16.35 -4.05 -2.06
C PRO A 57 16.26 -4.31 -3.57
N MET A 58 15.96 -3.26 -4.34
CA MET A 58 15.98 -3.33 -5.80
C MET A 58 17.40 -3.66 -6.33
N PRO A 59 17.54 -4.30 -7.51
CA PRO A 59 18.85 -4.60 -8.08
C PRO A 59 19.76 -3.36 -8.17
N GLY A 60 20.90 -3.40 -7.49
CA GLY A 60 21.87 -2.29 -7.45
C GLY A 60 21.62 -1.25 -6.35
N ALA A 61 20.56 -1.40 -5.54
CA ALA A 61 20.33 -0.57 -4.37
C ALA A 61 21.44 -0.77 -3.33
N THR A 62 21.93 0.34 -2.77
CA THR A 62 22.94 0.36 -1.71
C THR A 62 22.35 0.75 -0.35
N GLN A 63 21.08 1.15 -0.32
CA GLN A 63 20.36 1.59 0.85
C GLN A 63 19.34 0.53 1.28
N ASP A 64 19.04 0.53 2.58
CA ASP A 64 17.97 -0.27 3.16
C ASP A 64 16.62 0.20 2.58
N PRO A 65 15.79 -0.69 2.01
CA PRO A 65 14.47 -0.32 1.49
C PRO A 65 13.50 0.11 2.60
N GLY A 66 13.86 -0.08 3.87
CA GLY A 66 13.00 0.21 5.01
C GLY A 66 11.79 -0.72 5.03
N THR A 67 10.75 -0.32 5.74
CA THR A 67 9.59 -1.19 5.97
C THR A 67 8.25 -0.48 5.82
N GLY A 68 7.20 -1.25 5.53
CA GLY A 68 5.84 -0.74 5.57
C GLY A 68 5.42 -0.18 6.94
N LEU A 69 6.10 -0.59 8.03
CA LEU A 69 5.83 -0.05 9.36
C LEU A 69 6.29 1.42 9.45
N GLU A 70 7.47 1.76 8.93
CA GLU A 70 7.96 3.13 8.89
C GLU A 70 7.01 4.04 8.08
N VAL A 71 6.50 3.55 6.94
CA VAL A 71 5.49 4.27 6.16
C VAL A 71 4.18 4.40 6.94
N SER A 72 3.78 3.39 7.69
CA SER A 72 2.56 3.42 8.51
C SER A 72 2.67 4.44 9.64
N GLU A 73 3.79 4.46 10.37
CA GLU A 73 4.09 5.46 11.41
C GLU A 73 4.13 6.87 10.81
N PHE A 74 4.79 7.03 9.65
CA PHE A 74 4.80 8.29 8.92
C PHE A 74 3.38 8.72 8.58
N LEU A 75 2.54 7.89 7.97
CA LEU A 75 1.19 8.27 7.54
C LEU A 75 0.24 8.50 8.72
N ALA A 76 0.26 7.64 9.75
CA ALA A 76 -0.47 7.80 11.01
C ALA A 76 -0.11 9.11 11.73
N SER A 77 1.08 9.61 11.45
CA SER A 77 1.57 10.97 11.57
C SER A 77 0.63 12.13 11.22
N ARG A 78 -0.32 11.90 10.32
CA ARG A 78 -1.10 12.92 9.60
C ARG A 78 -2.60 12.65 9.73
N GLU A 79 -3.41 13.63 9.34
CA GLU A 79 -4.86 13.44 9.26
C GLU A 79 -5.21 12.35 8.22
N PRO A 80 -6.17 11.47 8.53
CA PRO A 80 -6.67 10.49 7.56
C PRO A 80 -7.23 11.16 6.30
N VAL A 81 -6.70 10.78 5.13
CA VAL A 81 -7.14 11.32 3.82
C VAL A 81 -7.91 10.31 2.98
N CYS A 82 -7.60 9.03 3.11
CA CYS A 82 -8.25 7.94 2.38
C CYS A 82 -8.09 6.61 3.11
N PRO A 83 -8.81 5.55 2.69
CA PRO A 83 -8.60 4.20 3.23
C PRO A 83 -7.20 3.66 2.94
N VAL A 84 -6.74 2.76 3.81
CA VAL A 84 -5.47 2.03 3.69
C VAL A 84 -5.74 0.53 3.63
N ILE A 85 -5.09 -0.19 2.72
CA ILE A 85 -5.04 -1.65 2.72
C ILE A 85 -3.61 -2.10 3.08
N ILE A 86 -3.47 -2.85 4.16
CA ILE A 86 -2.22 -3.56 4.49
C ILE A 86 -2.24 -4.92 3.79
N HIS A 87 -1.20 -5.20 3.00
CA HIS A 87 -1.11 -6.41 2.17
C HIS A 87 0.12 -7.30 2.40
N THR A 88 0.62 -7.35 3.64
CA THR A 88 1.68 -8.30 4.04
C THR A 88 1.14 -9.61 4.60
N ALA A 89 1.88 -10.71 4.40
CA ALA A 89 1.66 -11.99 5.09
C ALA A 89 2.26 -12.03 6.51
N ASN A 90 3.12 -11.08 6.86
CA ASN A 90 3.78 -11.01 8.15
C ASN A 90 2.79 -10.62 9.25
N HIS A 91 2.32 -11.63 10.01
CA HIS A 91 1.25 -11.47 10.99
C HIS A 91 1.56 -10.41 12.05
N GLU A 92 2.76 -10.44 12.62
CA GLU A 92 3.17 -9.53 13.68
C GLU A 92 3.23 -8.09 13.17
N ARG A 93 3.84 -7.89 12.00
CA ARG A 93 4.03 -6.56 11.43
C ARG A 93 2.75 -5.95 10.90
N ARG A 94 1.88 -6.77 10.31
CA ARG A 94 0.50 -6.40 10.00
C ARG A 94 -0.26 -5.91 11.22
N TRP A 95 -0.09 -6.55 12.37
CA TRP A 95 -0.72 -6.11 13.62
C TRP A 95 -0.18 -4.74 14.07
N SER A 96 1.14 -4.54 14.04
CA SER A 96 1.76 -3.25 14.33
C SER A 96 1.26 -2.14 13.40
N MET A 97 1.35 -2.33 12.08
CA MET A 97 0.89 -1.36 11.07
C MET A 97 -0.60 -1.04 11.23
N SER A 98 -1.44 -2.06 11.46
CA SER A 98 -2.87 -1.86 11.65
C SER A 98 -3.17 -1.04 12.90
N ASN A 99 -2.38 -1.18 13.97
CA ASN A 99 -2.56 -0.40 15.18
C ASN A 99 -2.17 1.07 14.98
N GLU A 100 -1.07 1.37 14.28
CA GLU A 100 -0.69 2.74 13.94
C GLU A 100 -1.85 3.49 13.28
N PHE A 101 -2.43 2.89 12.23
CA PHE A 101 -3.57 3.47 11.52
C PHE A 101 -4.83 3.57 12.39
N ARG A 102 -5.17 2.52 13.16
CA ARG A 102 -6.35 2.53 14.03
C ARG A 102 -6.28 3.59 15.12
N PHE A 103 -5.13 3.76 15.77
CA PHE A 103 -4.95 4.79 16.79
C PHE A 103 -4.97 6.20 16.19
N ALA A 104 -4.46 6.36 14.97
CA ALA A 104 -4.57 7.59 14.18
C ALA A 104 -5.94 7.77 13.49
N LYS A 105 -6.91 6.88 13.73
CA LYS A 105 -8.29 6.93 13.19
C LYS A 105 -8.39 6.83 11.67
N TRP A 106 -7.40 6.25 11.02
CA TRP A 106 -7.48 5.90 9.60
C TRP A 106 -8.42 4.71 9.39
N ASN A 107 -9.15 4.71 8.27
CA ASN A 107 -9.87 3.52 7.81
C ASN A 107 -8.83 2.53 7.26
N VAL A 108 -8.63 1.41 7.95
CA VAL A 108 -7.63 0.40 7.57
C VAL A 108 -8.25 -0.96 7.41
N GLU A 109 -7.96 -1.59 6.27
CA GLU A 109 -8.35 -2.93 5.91
C GLU A 109 -7.12 -3.83 5.72
N ILE A 110 -7.34 -5.13 5.83
CA ILE A 110 -6.29 -6.14 5.66
C ILE A 110 -6.69 -7.03 4.49
N VAL A 111 -5.78 -7.19 3.53
CA VAL A 111 -5.91 -8.16 2.44
C VAL A 111 -4.65 -8.99 2.37
N LEU A 112 -4.75 -10.29 2.63
CA LEU A 112 -3.57 -11.15 2.72
C LEU A 112 -3.09 -11.64 1.34
N PRO A 113 -1.77 -11.68 1.09
CA PRO A 113 -1.19 -12.22 -0.13
C PRO A 113 -1.04 -13.75 -0.05
N ILE A 114 -2.14 -14.46 0.25
CA ILE A 114 -2.14 -15.90 0.60
C ILE A 114 -2.50 -16.85 -0.55
N THR A 115 -3.06 -16.33 -1.64
CA THR A 115 -3.49 -17.15 -2.79
C THR A 115 -2.96 -16.57 -4.09
N GLU A 116 -2.79 -17.43 -5.09
CA GLU A 116 -2.43 -16.98 -6.43
C GLU A 116 -3.47 -15.99 -6.97
N GLY A 117 -2.99 -14.88 -7.54
CA GLY A 117 -3.86 -13.81 -8.06
C GLY A 117 -4.70 -13.11 -6.99
N TRP A 118 -4.27 -13.10 -5.72
CA TRP A 118 -4.95 -12.41 -4.62
C TRP A 118 -5.21 -10.94 -4.91
N ILE A 119 -4.38 -10.28 -5.73
CA ILE A 119 -4.58 -8.89 -6.14
C ILE A 119 -5.91 -8.76 -6.89
N HIS A 120 -6.16 -9.61 -7.88
CA HIS A 120 -7.41 -9.57 -8.65
C HIS A 120 -8.60 -10.17 -7.89
N ARG A 121 -8.37 -11.20 -7.07
CA ARG A 121 -9.43 -11.98 -6.41
C ARG A 121 -9.87 -11.42 -5.07
N SER A 122 -9.00 -10.66 -4.38
CA SER A 122 -9.23 -10.21 -3.01
C SER A 122 -8.96 -8.74 -2.83
N TRP A 123 -7.82 -8.23 -3.31
CA TRP A 123 -7.48 -6.82 -3.18
C TRP A 123 -8.39 -5.93 -4.01
N LEU A 124 -8.56 -6.22 -5.30
CA LEU A 124 -9.33 -5.39 -6.23
C LEU A 124 -10.81 -5.26 -5.84
N PRO A 125 -11.54 -6.34 -5.48
CA PRO A 125 -12.90 -6.21 -4.96
C PRO A 125 -12.97 -5.35 -3.68
N ARG A 126 -11.97 -5.47 -2.79
CA ARG A 126 -11.92 -4.66 -1.57
C ARG A 126 -11.60 -3.20 -1.87
N ALA A 127 -10.66 -2.95 -2.77
CA ALA A 127 -10.31 -1.61 -3.24
C ALA A 127 -11.52 -0.89 -3.81
N ARG A 128 -12.29 -1.55 -4.70
CA ARG A 128 -13.55 -1.02 -5.27
C ARG A 128 -14.55 -0.63 -4.17
N ALA A 129 -14.79 -1.54 -3.23
CA ALA A 129 -15.70 -1.28 -2.12
C ALA A 129 -15.27 -0.11 -1.22
N LEU A 130 -13.96 0.15 -1.09
CA LEU A 130 -13.43 1.24 -0.27
C LEU A 130 -13.45 2.60 -0.98
N ILE A 131 -13.47 2.62 -2.31
CA ILE A 131 -13.48 3.84 -3.13
C ILE A 131 -14.85 4.06 -3.81
N ASP A 132 -15.89 3.39 -3.31
CA ASP A 132 -17.29 3.48 -3.75
C ASP A 132 -17.52 3.19 -5.26
N LEU A 133 -16.87 2.14 -5.78
CA LEU A 133 -17.03 1.61 -7.16
C LEU A 133 -17.71 0.24 -7.27
#